data_AF-A0A961B529-F1
#
_entry.id   AF-A0A961B529-F1
#
_cell.length_a   1.000
_cell.length_b   1.000
_cell.length_c   1.000
_cell.angle_alpha   90.00
_cell.angle_beta   90.00
_cell.angle_gamma   90.00
#
_symmetry.space_group_name_H-M   'P 1'
#
loop_
_entity.id
_entity.type
_entity.pdbx_description
1 polymer ?
#
loop_
_entity_poly.entity_id
_entity_poly.type
_entity_poly.pdbx_seq_one_letter_code
_entity_poly.pdbx_strand_id
1 'polypeptide(L)'
;MDNDRIDREQHRIKNNRDPPRRGWGRMLSLKEKTLEARSTGAYSHEMTTQEIKDLPIDQKFQIMEAIWEDLRERIERIEIPQQYKDLLDERRARVASGEARLLDWDSVKSTIGRP
;
A
#
# COMPACT_ATOMS: atom_id res chain seq x y z
N MET A 1 -32.44 -37.59 33.15
CA MET A 1 -31.70 -36.39 32.71
C MET A 1 -30.71 -36.92 31.69
N ASP A 2 -31.17 -36.97 30.45
CA ASP A 2 -30.81 -38.03 29.50
C ASP A 2 -29.64 -37.58 28.61
N ASN A 3 -28.48 -38.17 28.84
CA ASN A 3 -27.26 -37.89 28.08
C ASN A 3 -27.19 -38.67 26.75
N ASP A 4 -28.21 -39.48 26.43
CA ASP A 4 -28.30 -40.31 25.21
C ASP A 4 -28.84 -39.56 23.98
N ARG A 5 -29.08 -38.25 24.09
CA ARG A 5 -29.67 -37.43 23.01
C ARG A 5 -28.66 -36.60 22.23
N ILE A 6 -27.42 -36.44 22.72
CA ILE A 6 -26.42 -35.55 22.11
C ILE A 6 -25.47 -36.30 21.15
N ASP A 7 -25.29 -37.62 21.32
CA ASP A 7 -24.41 -38.43 20.45
C ASP A 7 -25.05 -38.91 19.14
N ARG A 8 -26.37 -38.76 18.95
CA ARG A 8 -27.02 -39.07 17.65
C ARG A 8 -26.94 -37.95 16.62
N GLU A 9 -26.60 -36.72 17.01
CA GLU A 9 -26.54 -35.59 16.08
C GLU A 9 -25.16 -35.49 15.37
N GLN A 10 -24.10 -36.07 15.95
CA GLN A 10 -22.72 -35.91 15.44
C GLN A 10 -22.27 -36.95 14.42
N HIS A 11 -23.04 -38.02 14.19
CA HIS A 11 -22.77 -38.99 13.12
C HIS A 11 -23.48 -38.69 11.79
N ARG A 12 -24.23 -37.58 11.69
CA ARG A 12 -24.84 -37.10 10.43
C ARG A 12 -23.97 -36.08 9.69
N ILE A 13 -22.65 -36.12 9.89
CA ILE A 13 -21.68 -35.34 9.11
C ILE A 13 -20.55 -36.28 8.69
N LYS A 14 -20.82 -37.17 7.73
CA LYS A 14 -19.86 -37.84 6.81
C LYS A 14 -20.56 -38.94 6.01
N ASN A 15 -21.33 -38.53 4.99
CA ASN A 15 -21.50 -39.23 3.71
C ASN A 15 -22.77 -38.71 3.03
N ASN A 16 -22.60 -37.75 2.13
CA ASN A 16 -23.36 -37.82 0.88
C ASN A 16 -22.56 -37.10 -0.22
N ARG A 17 -21.74 -37.89 -0.93
CA ARG A 17 -21.32 -37.58 -2.28
C ARG A 17 -22.50 -37.88 -3.18
N ASP A 18 -23.16 -36.84 -3.70
CA ASP A 18 -23.54 -36.73 -5.11
C ASP A 18 -24.41 -35.48 -5.35
N PRO A 19 -23.99 -34.52 -6.20
CA PRO A 19 -24.84 -33.42 -6.64
C PRO A 19 -25.85 -33.87 -7.72
N PRO A 20 -27.10 -33.37 -7.71
CA PRO A 20 -28.10 -33.74 -8.70
C PRO A 20 -27.75 -33.19 -10.09
N ARG A 21 -27.88 -34.09 -11.08
CA ARG A 21 -27.59 -33.88 -12.49
C ARG A 21 -28.62 -32.96 -13.16
N ARG A 22 -28.09 -32.14 -14.08
CA ARG A 22 -28.73 -31.33 -15.13
C ARG A 22 -29.04 -29.88 -14.74
N GLY A 23 -28.18 -28.98 -15.23
CA GLY A 23 -28.57 -27.58 -15.51
C GLY A 23 -27.70 -26.50 -14.90
N TRP A 24 -27.06 -26.75 -13.75
CA TRP A 24 -26.47 -25.67 -12.95
C TRP A 24 -24.95 -25.50 -13.11
N GLY A 25 -24.24 -26.56 -13.52
CA GLY A 25 -22.78 -26.50 -13.74
C GLY A 25 -22.34 -25.65 -14.94
N ARG A 26 -23.21 -25.42 -15.93
CA ARG A 26 -22.88 -24.57 -17.09
C ARG A 26 -23.04 -23.08 -16.80
N MET A 27 -23.98 -22.67 -15.95
CA MET A 27 -24.19 -21.25 -15.62
C MET A 27 -23.16 -20.72 -14.62
N LEU A 28 -22.78 -21.51 -13.61
CA LEU A 28 -21.71 -21.14 -12.68
C LEU A 28 -20.35 -21.14 -13.38
N SER A 29 -20.08 -22.14 -14.24
CA SER A 29 -18.86 -22.13 -15.05
C SER A 29 -18.85 -21.01 -16.09
N LEU A 30 -19.98 -20.61 -16.68
CA LEU A 30 -20.01 -19.43 -17.56
C LEU A 30 -19.76 -18.14 -16.79
N LYS A 31 -20.29 -17.97 -15.58
CA LYS A 31 -20.00 -16.80 -14.75
C LYS A 31 -18.55 -16.78 -14.28
N GLU A 32 -18.02 -17.88 -13.75
CA GLU A 32 -16.63 -18.01 -13.31
C GLU A 32 -15.64 -17.88 -14.47
N LYS A 33 -15.90 -18.51 -15.62
CA LYS A 33 -15.05 -18.43 -16.82
C LYS A 33 -15.14 -17.05 -17.49
N THR A 34 -16.24 -16.30 -17.32
CA THR A 34 -16.31 -14.88 -17.73
C THR A 34 -15.68 -13.92 -16.73
N LEU A 35 -15.53 -14.30 -15.46
CA LEU A 35 -14.85 -13.49 -14.44
C LEU A 35 -13.33 -13.72 -14.51
N GLU A 36 -12.89 -14.96 -14.70
CA GLU A 36 -11.49 -15.34 -14.92
C GLU A 36 -10.94 -14.77 -16.24
N ALA A 37 -11.73 -14.73 -17.32
CA ALA A 37 -11.29 -14.17 -18.61
C ALA A 37 -11.30 -12.63 -18.66
N ARG A 38 -11.88 -11.94 -17.67
CA ARG A 38 -11.90 -10.46 -17.60
C ARG A 38 -10.92 -9.90 -16.57
N SER A 39 -10.30 -10.74 -15.74
CA SER A 39 -9.45 -10.27 -14.64
C SER A 39 -7.94 -10.35 -14.92
N THR A 40 -7.51 -10.92 -16.05
CA THR A 40 -6.09 -11.20 -16.33
C THR A 40 -5.49 -10.38 -17.48
N GLY A 41 -6.13 -9.25 -17.85
CA GLY A 41 -5.64 -8.37 -18.91
C GLY A 41 -5.60 -6.87 -18.58
N ALA A 42 -5.94 -6.47 -17.35
CA ALA A 42 -6.18 -5.06 -17.02
C ALA A 42 -5.57 -4.56 -15.70
N TYR A 43 -4.56 -5.25 -15.15
CA TYR A 43 -3.78 -4.74 -14.01
C TYR A 43 -2.28 -4.91 -14.22
N SER A 44 -1.79 -4.41 -15.34
CA SER A 44 -0.47 -3.79 -15.37
C SER A 44 -0.71 -2.29 -15.50
N HIS A 45 -1.25 -1.68 -14.44
CA HIS A 45 -1.48 -0.24 -14.41
C HIS A 45 -0.26 0.45 -13.81
N GLU A 46 0.88 0.28 -14.47
CA GLU A 46 1.98 1.20 -14.28
C GLU A 46 1.64 2.45 -15.08
N MET A 47 1.40 3.57 -14.40
CA MET A 47 1.29 4.86 -15.10
C MET A 47 2.62 5.15 -15.78
N THR A 48 2.57 5.42 -17.07
CA THR A 48 3.73 5.87 -17.82
C THR A 48 4.09 7.31 -17.45
N THR A 49 5.38 7.66 -17.56
CA THR A 49 5.83 9.03 -17.36
C THR A 49 5.13 10.02 -18.29
N GLN A 50 4.69 9.58 -19.47
CA GLN A 50 3.96 10.43 -20.41
C GLN A 50 2.56 10.76 -19.90
N GLU A 51 1.83 9.76 -19.39
CA GLU A 51 0.51 9.99 -18.79
C GLU A 51 0.59 10.97 -17.61
N ILE A 52 1.62 10.85 -16.76
CA ILE A 52 1.83 11.80 -15.66
C ILE A 52 2.09 13.22 -16.19
N LYS A 53 2.86 13.38 -17.28
CA LYS A 53 3.14 14.69 -17.87
C LYS A 53 1.89 15.37 -18.42
N ASP A 54 0.95 14.58 -18.93
CA ASP A 54 -0.27 15.09 -19.55
C ASP A 54 -1.36 15.47 -18.52
N LEU A 55 -1.17 15.12 -17.24
CA LEU A 55 -2.09 15.49 -16.17
C LEU A 55 -2.15 17.02 -15.94
N PRO A 56 -3.34 17.54 -15.63
CA PRO A 56 -3.51 18.85 -15.00
C PRO A 56 -2.63 19.01 -13.76
N ILE A 57 -2.19 20.25 -13.49
CA ILE A 57 -1.22 20.53 -12.42
C ILE A 57 -1.76 20.21 -11.02
N ASP A 58 -3.04 20.47 -10.79
CA ASP A 58 -3.77 20.13 -9.57
C ASP A 58 -3.79 18.61 -9.34
N GLN A 59 -4.03 17.82 -10.39
CA GLN A 59 -4.02 16.36 -10.29
C GLN A 59 -2.61 15.81 -10.02
N LYS A 60 -1.57 16.42 -10.62
CA LYS A 60 -0.18 16.07 -10.29
C LYS A 60 0.13 16.27 -8.81
N PHE A 61 -0.28 17.40 -8.24
CA PHE A 61 -0.08 17.67 -6.83
C PHE A 61 -0.85 16.71 -5.93
N GLN A 62 -2.11 16.40 -6.25
CA GLN A 62 -2.91 15.43 -5.48
C GLN A 62 -2.28 14.03 -5.50
N ILE A 63 -1.83 13.56 -6.66
CA ILE A 63 -1.13 12.26 -6.78
C ILE A 63 0.17 12.29 -5.99
N MET A 64 0.94 13.38 -6.09
CA MET A 64 2.19 13.56 -5.35
C MET A 64 1.95 13.49 -3.84
N GLU A 65 0.93 14.18 -3.33
CA GLU A 65 0.55 14.14 -1.91
C GLU A 65 0.14 12.74 -1.46
N ALA A 66 -0.69 12.05 -2.26
CA ALA A 66 -1.10 10.68 -1.95
C ALA A 66 0.09 9.71 -1.92
N ILE A 67 1.01 9.82 -2.87
CA ILE A 67 2.26 9.03 -2.86
C ILE A 67 3.09 9.35 -1.62
N TRP A 68 3.26 10.64 -1.30
CA TRP A 68 4.06 11.04 -0.15
C TRP A 68 3.49 10.54 1.17
N GLU A 69 2.16 10.55 1.31
CA GLU A 69 1.50 10.08 2.53
C GLU A 69 1.60 8.56 2.69
N ASP A 70 1.41 7.78 1.62
CA ASP A 70 1.62 6.32 1.64
C ASP A 70 3.08 5.96 1.98
N LEU A 71 4.04 6.72 1.45
CA LEU A 71 5.45 6.50 1.74
C LEU A 71 5.82 6.90 3.18
N ARG A 72 5.21 7.95 3.74
CA ARG A 72 5.50 8.44 5.10
C ARG A 72 5.38 7.32 6.14
N GLU A 73 4.31 6.52 6.08
CA GLU A 73 4.06 5.41 7.01
C GLU A 73 5.10 4.27 6.90
N ARG A 74 5.78 4.18 5.74
CA ARG A 74 6.74 3.12 5.43
C ARG A 74 8.17 3.56 5.69
N ILE A 75 8.47 4.85 5.57
CA ILE A 75 9.81 5.42 5.74
C ILE A 75 10.37 5.16 7.14
N GLU A 76 9.54 5.15 8.18
CA GLU A 76 9.99 4.81 9.55
C GLU A 76 10.52 3.36 9.67
N ARG A 77 10.11 2.47 8.76
CA ARG A 77 10.54 1.07 8.72
C ARG A 77 11.78 0.85 7.87
N ILE A 78 12.22 1.87 7.12
CA ILE A 78 13.41 1.79 6.27
C ILE A 78 14.63 2.02 7.15
N GLU A 79 15.58 1.10 7.10
CA GLU A 79 16.85 1.28 7.77
C GLU A 79 17.63 2.42 7.11
N ILE A 80 17.86 3.49 7.86
CA ILE A 80 18.69 4.61 7.41
C ILE A 80 20.17 4.21 7.57
N PRO A 81 21.00 4.25 6.50
CA PRO A 81 22.42 3.97 6.59
C PRO A 81 23.11 4.78 7.69
N GLN A 82 23.97 4.14 8.48
CA GLN A 82 24.60 4.74 9.65
C GLN A 82 25.38 6.03 9.31
N GLN A 83 26.06 6.05 8.15
CA GLN A 83 26.73 7.24 7.62
C GLN A 83 25.85 8.50 7.63
N TYR A 84 24.57 8.38 7.27
CA TYR A 84 23.67 9.53 7.25
C TYR A 84 23.26 9.97 8.65
N LYS A 85 23.11 9.03 9.58
CA LYS A 85 22.84 9.35 10.99
C LYS A 85 24.03 10.08 11.61
N ASP A 86 25.24 9.54 11.42
CA ASP A 86 26.48 10.12 11.93
C ASP A 86 26.69 11.55 11.42
N LEU A 87 26.45 11.78 10.12
CA LEU A 87 26.52 13.12 9.53
C LEU A 87 25.51 14.10 10.16
N LEU A 88 24.29 13.65 10.44
CA LEU A 88 23.28 14.49 11.08
C LEU A 88 23.62 14.76 12.56
N ASP A 89 24.18 13.79 13.26
CA ASP A 89 24.59 13.92 14.65
C ASP A 89 25.82 14.83 14.79
N GLU A 90 26.79 14.73 13.88
CA GLU A 90 27.91 15.68 13.80
C GLU A 90 27.40 17.11 13.61
N ARG A 91 26.45 17.33 12.69
CA ARG A 91 25.86 18.65 12.45
C ARG A 91 25.13 19.19 13.69
N ARG A 92 24.41 18.33 14.41
CA ARG A 92 23.76 18.71 15.69
C ARG A 92 24.79 19.05 16.76
N ALA A 93 25.87 18.29 16.86
CA ALA A 93 26.95 18.55 17.81
C ALA A 93 27.60 19.91 17.57
N ARG A 94 27.85 20.27 16.30
CA ARG A 94 28.39 21.59 15.92
C ARG A 94 27.45 22.75 16.26
N VAL A 95 26.15 22.54 16.18
CA VAL A 95 25.17 23.54 16.65
C VAL A 95 25.24 23.67 18.17
N ALA A 96 25.30 22.55 18.89
CA ALA A 96 25.38 22.53 20.35
C ALA A 96 26.69 23.15 20.89
N SER A 97 27.81 22.98 20.19
CA SER A 97 29.09 23.58 20.53
C SER A 97 29.21 25.06 20.13
N GLY A 98 28.26 25.58 19.36
CA GLY A 98 28.26 26.96 18.85
C GLY A 98 29.11 27.17 17.59
N GLU A 99 29.71 26.10 17.04
CA GLU A 99 30.45 26.13 15.77
C GLU A 99 29.55 26.32 14.55
N ALA A 100 28.25 26.03 14.68
CA ALA A 100 27.24 26.24 13.67
C ALA A 100 26.01 26.94 14.27
N ARG A 101 25.32 27.75 13.45
CA ARG A 101 24.07 28.42 13.83
C ARG A 101 22.92 27.87 13.02
N LEU A 102 21.82 27.53 13.70
CA LEU A 102 20.54 27.29 13.05
C LEU A 102 19.95 28.65 12.68
N LEU A 103 19.66 28.83 11.40
CA LEU A 103 19.00 30.02 10.90
C LEU A 103 17.51 29.72 10.74
N ASP A 104 16.70 30.71 11.10
CA ASP A 104 15.27 30.67 10.84
C ASP A 104 15.01 30.61 9.32
N TRP A 105 14.12 29.71 8.90
CA TRP A 105 13.85 29.46 7.49
C TRP A 105 13.26 30.69 6.80
N ASP A 106 12.33 31.39 7.44
CA ASP A 106 11.73 32.59 6.88
C ASP A 106 12.75 33.72 6.67
N SER A 107 13.76 33.77 7.56
CA SER A 107 14.86 34.73 7.48
C SER A 107 15.84 34.46 6.33
N VAL A 108 15.99 33.21 5.89
CA VAL A 108 16.99 32.82 4.88
C VAL A 108 16.42 32.44 3.52
N LYS A 109 15.14 32.06 3.43
CA LYS A 109 14.57 31.57 2.16
C LYS A 109 14.69 32.58 1.01
N SER A 110 14.66 33.88 1.31
CA SER A 110 14.80 34.94 0.29
C SER A 110 16.23 35.14 -0.22
N THR A 111 17.23 34.63 0.48
CA THR A 111 18.65 34.73 0.09
C THR A 111 19.11 33.53 -0.72
N ILE A 112 18.34 32.45 -0.75
CA ILE A 112 18.65 31.23 -1.49
C ILE A 112 18.18 31.39 -2.95
N GLY A 113 19.03 31.07 -3.92
CA GLY A 113 18.69 31.08 -5.35
C GLY A 113 18.74 32.45 -6.02
N ARG A 114 19.20 33.49 -5.31
CA ARG A 114 19.57 34.78 -5.92
C ARG A 114 21.07 34.75 -6.23
N PRO A 115 21.53 35.04 -7.47
CA PRO A 115 22.95 35.04 -7.82
C PRO A 115 23.72 36.16 -7.10
#